data_AF-A0A397NE49-F1
#
_entry.id   AF-A0A397NE49-F1
#
_cell.length_a   1.000
_cell.length_b   1.000
_cell.length_c   1.000
_cell.angle_alpha   90.00
_cell.angle_beta   90.00
_cell.angle_gamma   90.00
#
_symmetry.space_group_name_H-M   'P 1'
#
loop_
_entity.id
_entity.type
_entity.pdbx_description
1 polymer ?
#
loop_
_entity_poly.entity_id
_entity_poly.type
_entity_poly.pdbx_seq_one_letter_code
_entity_poly.pdbx_strand_id
1 'polypeptide(L)'
;MEWAPVSFGLEAAPNLCAQPASVVCTDDWKWVIPVLALILGFALRWVQENLSEGKRQQSQRRLRQELRLDHVRMQRSDAERANLLALQQAVAKYYLSASEAHGAMLDALGINGVWARVRMDHAVNGAIQSSKAEMTVLQYRIHAAKVCIRLDDLIDEVTAALKAESLEVAEENWKRADISFANAQRLIGAEIRRLEDDAGQQAELDSEQK
;
A
#
# COMPACT_ATOMS: atom_id res chain seq x y z
N MET A 1 -64.53 -33.46 26.73
CA MET A 1 -65.68 -34.16 26.12
C MET A 1 -66.87 -33.77 26.96
N GLU A 2 -67.52 -32.66 26.63
CA GLU A 2 -68.68 -32.18 27.38
C GLU A 2 -69.50 -31.31 26.42
N TRP A 3 -70.64 -31.87 26.03
CA TRP A 3 -71.67 -31.22 25.24
C TRP A 3 -72.76 -30.80 26.20
N ALA A 4 -73.21 -29.55 26.11
CA ALA A 4 -74.41 -29.07 26.80
C ALA A 4 -75.20 -28.12 25.87
N PRO A 5 -76.54 -28.07 26.02
CA PRO A 5 -77.47 -27.97 24.89
C PRO A 5 -78.29 -26.66 24.84
N VAL A 6 -78.82 -26.40 23.65
CA VAL A 6 -80.18 -25.88 23.32
C VAL A 6 -80.61 -24.54 23.90
N SER A 7 -80.92 -23.60 23.00
CA SER A 7 -82.26 -22.98 22.93
C SER A 7 -82.51 -22.34 21.56
N PHE A 8 -83.48 -22.92 20.86
CA PHE A 8 -84.10 -22.41 19.63
C PHE A 8 -85.02 -21.23 19.99
N GLY A 9 -84.76 -20.06 19.40
CA GLY A 9 -85.73 -18.97 19.30
C GLY A 9 -86.24 -18.90 17.87
N LEU A 10 -87.46 -19.38 17.64
CA LEU A 10 -88.24 -19.09 16.43
C LEU A 10 -88.76 -17.65 16.56
N GLU A 11 -88.30 -16.76 15.70
CA GLU A 11 -89.05 -15.57 15.34
C GLU A 11 -89.21 -15.53 13.82
N ALA A 12 -90.46 -15.69 13.40
CA ALA A 12 -90.89 -15.56 12.03
C ALA A 12 -90.91 -14.09 11.64
N ALA A 13 -90.25 -13.74 10.54
CA ALA A 13 -90.51 -12.50 9.82
C ALA A 13 -90.93 -12.86 8.38
N PRO A 14 -92.06 -12.31 7.89
CA PRO A 14 -92.61 -12.65 6.58
C PRO A 14 -91.86 -12.00 5.42
N ASN A 15 -91.74 -12.78 4.35
CA ASN A 15 -91.61 -12.41 2.93
C ASN A 15 -91.47 -10.92 2.60
N LEU A 16 -90.34 -10.55 2.02
CA LEU A 16 -90.27 -9.52 1.00
C LEU A 16 -89.48 -10.02 -0.21
N CYS A 17 -90.26 -10.37 -1.23
CA CYS A 17 -90.00 -10.19 -2.65
C CYS A 17 -88.59 -10.51 -3.18
N ALA A 18 -88.55 -11.61 -3.94
CA ALA A 18 -87.64 -11.76 -5.07
C ALA A 18 -87.58 -10.47 -5.89
N GLN A 19 -86.39 -9.87 -5.97
CA GLN A 19 -86.08 -8.91 -7.01
C GLN A 19 -85.38 -9.62 -8.17
N PRO A 20 -85.74 -9.30 -9.43
CA PRO A 20 -85.18 -9.93 -10.62
C PRO A 20 -83.73 -9.52 -10.84
N ALA A 21 -82.95 -10.47 -11.35
CA ALA A 21 -81.65 -10.20 -11.94
C ALA A 21 -81.80 -9.33 -13.20
N SER A 22 -81.30 -8.10 -13.14
CA SER A 22 -80.85 -7.25 -14.25
C SER A 22 -80.25 -6.00 -13.59
N VAL A 23 -78.99 -5.61 -13.78
CA VAL A 23 -78.42 -5.04 -15.01
C VAL A 23 -76.89 -5.07 -14.87
N VAL A 24 -76.23 -5.48 -15.94
CA VAL A 24 -74.78 -5.37 -16.14
C VAL A 24 -74.41 -3.90 -16.38
N CYS A 25 -73.42 -3.43 -15.60
CA CYS A 25 -72.49 -2.31 -15.79
C CYS A 25 -73.04 -0.92 -16.19
N THR A 26 -72.86 0.07 -15.30
CA THR A 26 -72.16 1.35 -15.60
C THR A 26 -72.01 2.18 -14.31
N ASP A 27 -71.01 1.89 -13.47
CA ASP A 27 -70.41 2.89 -12.53
C ASP A 27 -69.25 2.36 -11.67
N ASP A 28 -68.90 1.07 -11.75
CA ASP A 28 -67.80 0.46 -10.97
C ASP A 28 -66.40 1.07 -11.25
N TRP A 29 -66.21 1.71 -12.41
CA TRP A 29 -64.93 2.32 -12.78
C TRP A 29 -64.55 3.50 -11.88
N LYS A 30 -65.52 4.21 -11.28
CA LYS A 30 -65.29 5.37 -10.42
C LYS A 30 -64.55 5.00 -9.13
N TRP A 31 -64.74 3.78 -8.64
CA TRP A 31 -64.05 3.26 -7.44
C TRP A 31 -62.69 2.63 -7.75
N VAL A 32 -62.45 2.23 -9.00
CA VAL A 32 -61.19 1.60 -9.44
C VAL A 32 -60.07 2.64 -9.65
N ILE A 33 -60.39 3.83 -10.15
CA ILE A 33 -59.41 4.91 -10.38
C ILE A 33 -58.62 5.30 -9.11
N PRO A 34 -59.25 5.60 -7.95
CA PRO A 34 -58.49 5.98 -6.76
C PRO A 34 -57.60 4.85 -6.22
N VAL A 35 -58.03 3.60 -6.36
CA VAL A 35 -57.23 2.43 -5.95
C VAL A 35 -56.01 2.27 -6.87
N LEU A 36 -56.19 2.42 -8.19
CA LEU A 36 -55.07 2.40 -9.15
C LEU A 36 -54.09 3.54 -8.90
N ALA A 37 -54.57 4.74 -8.56
CA ALA A 37 -53.71 5.88 -8.22
C ALA A 37 -52.87 5.61 -6.95
N LEU A 38 -53.44 4.96 -5.93
CA LEU A 38 -52.70 4.55 -4.73
C LEU A 38 -51.64 3.49 -5.03
N ILE A 39 -51.99 2.47 -5.82
CA ILE A 39 -51.05 1.43 -6.24
C ILE A 39 -49.91 2.06 -7.07
N LEU A 40 -50.23 2.97 -7.98
CA LEU A 40 -49.25 3.66 -8.81
C LEU A 40 -48.33 4.56 -7.97
N GLY A 41 -48.88 5.31 -7.01
CA GLY A 41 -48.10 6.14 -6.08
C GLY A 41 -47.18 5.30 -5.19
N PHE A 42 -47.66 4.16 -4.70
CA PHE A 42 -46.85 3.22 -3.92
C PHE A 42 -45.74 2.59 -4.75
N ALA A 43 -46.05 2.13 -5.96
CA ALA A 43 -45.07 1.55 -6.88
C ALA A 43 -43.99 2.57 -7.25
N LEU A 44 -44.38 3.82 -7.54
CA LEU A 44 -43.43 4.88 -7.89
C LEU A 44 -42.51 5.22 -6.72
N ARG A 45 -43.04 5.31 -5.51
CA ARG A 45 -42.24 5.52 -4.30
C ARG A 45 -41.30 4.36 -4.03
N TRP A 46 -41.78 3.13 -4.14
CA TRP A 46 -40.96 1.94 -3.94
C TRP A 46 -39.79 1.88 -4.93
N VAL A 47 -40.03 2.22 -6.20
CA VAL A 47 -38.97 2.30 -7.22
C VAL A 47 -37.95 3.39 -6.90
N GLN A 48 -38.39 4.55 -6.41
CA GLN A 48 -37.47 5.63 -6.02
C GLN A 48 -36.60 5.25 -4.81
N GLU A 49 -37.19 4.64 -3.77
CA GLU A 49 -36.48 4.17 -2.60
C GLU A 49 -35.43 3.11 -2.99
N ASN A 50 -35.82 2.11 -3.80
CA ASN A 50 -34.94 1.01 -4.20
C ASN A 50 -33.78 1.45 -5.13
N LEU A 51 -34.02 2.43 -6.03
CA LEU A 51 -32.97 3.00 -6.89
C LEU A 51 -31.97 3.86 -6.09
N SER A 52 -32.43 4.55 -5.04
CA SER A 52 -31.59 5.40 -4.21
C SER A 52 -30.63 4.59 -3.32
N GLU A 53 -31.09 3.45 -2.81
CA GLU A 53 -30.29 2.56 -1.96
C GLU A 53 -29.23 1.80 -2.76
N GLY A 54 -29.56 1.34 -3.97
CA GLY A 54 -28.62 0.65 -4.85
C GLY A 54 -27.41 1.50 -5.23
N LYS A 55 -27.63 2.79 -5.55
CA LYS A 55 -26.53 3.72 -5.87
C LYS A 55 -25.65 4.01 -4.66
N ARG A 56 -26.24 4.16 -3.47
CA ARG A 56 -25.50 4.37 -2.21
C ARG A 56 -24.65 3.15 -1.84
N GLN A 57 -25.17 1.94 -2.01
CA GLN A 57 -24.39 0.73 -1.73
C GLN A 57 -23.24 0.55 -2.74
N GLN A 58 -23.47 0.85 -4.03
CA GLN A 58 -22.41 0.79 -5.03
C GLN A 58 -21.32 1.84 -4.79
N SER A 59 -21.68 3.07 -4.44
CA SER A 59 -20.69 4.11 -4.11
C SER A 59 -19.88 3.74 -2.87
N GLN A 60 -20.52 3.26 -1.80
CA GLN A 60 -19.80 2.81 -0.60
C GLN A 60 -18.85 1.64 -0.88
N ARG A 61 -19.23 0.70 -1.76
CA ARG A 61 -18.35 -0.41 -2.15
C ARG A 61 -17.13 0.08 -2.94
N ARG A 62 -17.32 1.02 -3.87
CA ARG A 62 -16.22 1.64 -4.63
C ARG A 62 -15.28 2.41 -3.73
N LEU A 63 -15.82 3.25 -2.84
CA LEU A 63 -15.03 4.00 -1.86
C LEU A 63 -14.18 3.06 -0.97
N ARG A 64 -14.73 1.93 -0.52
CA ARG A 64 -13.95 0.95 0.26
C ARG A 64 -12.85 0.26 -0.54
N GLN A 65 -13.03 0.08 -1.84
CA GLN A 65 -12.01 -0.52 -2.71
C GLN A 65 -10.88 0.49 -2.97
N GLU A 66 -11.23 1.74 -3.27
CA GLU A 66 -10.28 2.84 -3.46
C GLU A 66 -9.44 3.06 -2.20
N LEU A 67 -10.07 3.19 -1.02
CA LEU A 67 -9.38 3.34 0.25
C LEU A 67 -8.41 2.19 0.57
N ARG A 68 -8.74 0.95 0.19
CA ARG A 68 -7.83 -0.19 0.38
C ARG A 68 -6.62 -0.12 -0.54
N LEU A 69 -6.82 0.28 -1.80
CA LEU A 69 -5.74 0.42 -2.76
C LEU A 69 -4.78 1.53 -2.34
N ASP A 70 -5.31 2.66 -1.87
CA ASP A 70 -4.48 3.78 -1.40
C ASP A 70 -3.73 3.41 -0.12
N HIS A 71 -4.36 2.68 0.80
CA HIS A 71 -3.68 2.17 1.99
C HIS A 71 -2.49 1.25 1.64
N VAL A 72 -2.64 0.35 0.67
CA VAL A 72 -1.55 -0.54 0.23
C VAL A 72 -0.42 0.25 -0.43
N ARG A 73 -0.75 1.30 -1.19
CA ARG A 73 0.26 2.19 -1.81
C ARG A 73 1.05 2.94 -0.75
N MET A 74 0.37 3.50 0.25
CA MET A 74 1.01 4.20 1.37
C MET A 74 1.95 3.27 2.13
N GLN A 75 1.49 2.07 2.50
CA GLN A 75 2.31 1.08 3.17
C GLN A 75 3.55 0.67 2.37
N ARG A 76 3.43 0.58 1.03
CA ARG A 76 4.58 0.29 0.16
C ARG A 76 5.61 1.41 0.19
N SER A 77 5.16 2.67 0.12
CA SER A 77 6.04 3.84 0.20
C SER A 77 6.76 3.91 1.54
N ASP A 78 6.04 3.68 2.65
CA ASP A 78 6.60 3.66 4.00
C ASP A 78 7.63 2.54 4.18
N ALA A 79 7.33 1.34 3.65
CA ALA A 79 8.26 0.22 3.67
C ALA A 79 9.53 0.51 2.84
N GLU A 80 9.39 1.16 1.68
CA GLU A 80 10.53 1.55 0.85
C GLU A 80 11.40 2.61 1.53
N ARG A 81 10.78 3.62 2.16
CA ARG A 81 11.47 4.62 2.97
C ARG A 81 12.25 3.98 4.12
N ALA A 82 11.62 3.06 4.86
CA ALA A 82 12.29 2.35 5.95
C ALA A 82 13.50 1.53 5.45
N ASN A 83 13.36 0.86 4.30
CA ASN A 83 14.46 0.12 3.67
C ASN A 83 15.60 1.06 3.23
N LEU A 84 15.30 2.23 2.65
CA LEU A 84 16.32 3.21 2.26
C LEU A 84 17.07 3.79 3.46
N LEU A 85 16.38 4.06 4.58
CA LEU A 85 17.01 4.50 5.82
C LEU A 85 17.95 3.43 6.42
N ALA A 86 17.50 2.17 6.41
CA ALA A 86 18.34 1.04 6.82
C ALA A 86 19.55 0.87 5.90
N LEU A 87 19.34 1.02 4.58
CA LEU A 87 20.41 0.95 3.59
C LEU A 87 21.45 2.04 3.81
N GLN A 88 21.03 3.27 4.12
CA GLN A 88 21.93 4.38 4.38
C GLN A 88 22.93 4.04 5.50
N GLN A 89 22.46 3.41 6.58
CA GLN A 89 23.29 2.97 7.68
C GLN A 89 24.20 1.80 7.29
N ALA A 90 23.68 0.82 6.55
CA ALA A 90 24.47 -0.33 6.09
C ALA A 90 25.62 0.10 5.16
N VAL A 91 25.36 1.03 4.24
CA VAL A 91 26.36 1.60 3.33
C VAL A 91 27.44 2.36 4.10
N ALA A 92 27.05 3.15 5.11
CA ALA A 92 28.01 3.85 5.97
C ALA A 92 28.89 2.87 6.76
N LYS A 93 28.30 1.82 7.35
CA LYS A 93 29.05 0.76 8.05
C LYS A 93 30.03 0.04 7.12
N TYR A 94 29.59 -0.34 5.92
CA TYR A 94 30.45 -0.99 4.93
C TYR A 94 31.64 -0.12 4.55
N TYR A 95 31.38 1.15 4.22
CA TYR A 95 32.43 2.09 3.85
C TYR A 95 33.40 2.33 5.02
N LEU A 96 32.92 2.48 6.26
CA LEU A 96 33.78 2.61 7.45
C LEU A 96 34.68 1.38 7.65
N SER A 97 34.14 0.16 7.59
CA SER A 97 34.94 -1.06 7.71
C SER A 97 35.97 -1.19 6.58
N ALA A 98 35.63 -0.74 5.36
CA ALA A 98 36.58 -0.67 4.26
C ALA A 98 37.68 0.38 4.49
N SER A 99 37.34 1.54 5.08
CA SER A 99 38.30 2.58 5.42
C SER A 99 39.30 2.12 6.48
N GLU A 100 38.83 1.40 7.50
CA GLU A 100 39.69 0.78 8.52
C GLU A 100 40.68 -0.21 7.90
N ALA A 101 40.20 -1.02 6.95
CA ALA A 101 41.06 -1.91 6.18
C ALA A 101 42.11 -1.18 5.34
N HIS A 102 41.70 -0.12 4.64
CA HIS A 102 42.61 0.68 3.85
C HIS A 102 43.67 1.35 4.72
N GLY A 103 43.27 1.92 5.87
CA GLY A 103 44.19 2.46 6.87
C GLY A 103 45.19 1.42 7.37
N ALA A 104 44.74 0.21 7.69
CA ALA A 104 45.62 -0.87 8.11
C ALA A 104 46.63 -1.29 7.02
N MET A 105 46.27 -1.19 5.73
CA MET A 105 47.21 -1.40 4.62
C MET A 105 48.27 -0.30 4.55
N LEU A 106 47.87 0.97 4.75
CA LEU A 106 48.78 2.11 4.78
C LEU A 106 49.75 2.03 5.97
N ASP A 107 49.27 1.67 7.15
CA ASP A 107 50.10 1.49 8.35
C ASP A 107 51.13 0.37 8.15
N ALA A 108 50.70 -0.76 7.58
CA ALA A 108 51.59 -1.88 7.27
C ALA A 108 52.63 -1.54 6.19
N LEU A 109 52.28 -0.68 5.21
CA LEU A 109 53.24 -0.14 4.25
C LEU A 109 54.29 0.73 4.97
N GLY A 110 53.87 1.59 5.91
CA GLY A 110 54.78 2.43 6.67
C GLY A 110 55.80 1.65 7.50
N ILE A 111 55.41 0.46 7.99
CA ILE A 111 56.28 -0.42 8.79
C ILE A 111 57.22 -1.26 7.91
N ASN A 112 56.68 -1.91 6.88
CA ASN A 112 57.42 -2.92 6.11
C ASN A 112 58.05 -2.37 4.83
N GLY A 113 57.65 -1.19 4.37
CA GLY A 113 58.09 -0.57 3.11
C GLY A 113 57.62 -1.31 1.85
N VAL A 114 56.85 -2.38 1.98
CA VAL A 114 56.37 -3.21 0.86
C VAL A 114 54.86 -3.13 0.81
N TRP A 115 54.34 -2.63 -0.31
CA TRP A 115 52.93 -2.76 -0.69
C TRP A 115 52.68 -4.20 -1.14
N ALA A 116 52.71 -5.13 -0.19
CA ALA A 116 52.22 -6.47 -0.41
C ALA A 116 50.72 -6.49 -0.14
N ARG A 117 50.00 -7.48 -0.65
CA ARG A 117 48.69 -7.85 -0.08
C ARG A 117 48.95 -8.27 1.36
N VAL A 118 48.99 -7.29 2.25
CA VAL A 118 49.07 -7.51 3.69
C VAL A 118 47.90 -8.42 3.97
N ARG A 119 48.20 -9.57 4.57
CA ARG A 119 47.18 -10.55 4.94
C ARG A 119 46.31 -9.82 5.96
N MET A 120 45.22 -9.22 5.47
CA MET A 120 44.34 -8.43 6.32
C MET A 120 43.92 -9.31 7.48
N ASP A 121 43.87 -8.71 8.67
CA ASP A 121 43.36 -9.41 9.83
C ASP A 121 41.98 -10.00 9.48
N HIS A 122 41.79 -11.26 9.87
CA HIS A 122 40.55 -11.99 9.64
C HIS A 122 39.36 -11.25 10.24
N ALA A 123 39.56 -10.52 11.35
CA ALA A 123 38.54 -9.68 11.96
C ALA A 123 38.07 -8.55 11.02
N VAL A 124 39.00 -7.80 10.44
CA VAL A 124 38.70 -6.67 9.53
C VAL A 124 38.02 -7.15 8.25
N ASN A 125 38.55 -8.23 7.65
CA ASN A 125 37.91 -8.82 6.47
C ASN A 125 36.51 -9.37 6.81
N GLY A 126 36.33 -9.95 8.00
CA GLY A 126 35.01 -10.40 8.48
C GLY A 126 34.01 -9.25 8.59
N ALA A 127 34.42 -8.09 9.12
CA ALA A 127 33.57 -6.90 9.22
C ALA A 127 33.13 -6.37 7.84
N ILE A 128 34.04 -6.32 6.86
CA ILE A 128 33.73 -5.91 5.48
C ILE A 128 32.73 -6.89 4.84
N GLN A 129 32.95 -8.20 4.97
CA GLN A 129 32.05 -9.19 4.38
C GLN A 129 30.67 -9.16 5.05
N SER A 130 30.61 -9.02 6.37
CA SER A 130 29.36 -8.92 7.12
C SER A 130 28.55 -7.69 6.71
N SER A 131 29.19 -6.52 6.69
CA SER A 131 28.53 -5.26 6.29
C SER A 131 28.11 -5.26 4.81
N LYS A 132 28.91 -5.87 3.93
CA LYS A 132 28.52 -6.09 2.53
C LYS A 132 27.28 -6.97 2.42
N ALA A 133 27.23 -8.07 3.15
CA ALA A 133 26.08 -8.98 3.13
C ALA A 133 24.79 -8.28 3.60
N GLU A 134 24.87 -7.50 4.68
CA GLU A 134 23.74 -6.67 5.16
C GLU A 134 23.24 -5.71 4.08
N MET A 135 24.15 -5.01 3.42
CA MET A 135 23.82 -4.09 2.33
C MET A 135 23.16 -4.81 1.15
N THR A 136 23.69 -5.95 0.72
CA THR A 136 23.14 -6.74 -0.40
C THR A 136 21.71 -7.22 -0.12
N VAL A 137 21.40 -7.64 1.11
CA VAL A 137 20.03 -8.03 1.47
C VAL A 137 19.05 -6.86 1.33
N LEU A 138 19.48 -5.64 1.68
CA LEU A 138 18.66 -4.44 1.55
C LEU A 138 18.50 -4.00 0.09
N GLN A 139 19.55 -4.12 -0.75
CA GLN A 139 19.47 -3.83 -2.18
C GLN A 139 18.35 -4.61 -2.87
N TYR A 140 18.17 -5.90 -2.57
CA TYR A 140 17.11 -6.73 -3.17
C TYR A 140 15.68 -6.32 -2.76
N ARG A 141 15.52 -5.50 -1.72
CA ARG A 141 14.21 -5.04 -1.23
C ARG A 141 13.81 -3.67 -1.77
N ILE A 142 14.75 -2.95 -2.39
CA ILE A 142 14.57 -1.57 -2.85
C ILE A 142 14.22 -1.56 -4.34
N HIS A 143 13.27 -0.71 -4.74
CA HIS A 143 12.84 -0.62 -6.14
C HIS A 143 13.56 0.48 -6.91
N ALA A 144 14.27 1.37 -6.22
CA ALA A 144 15.07 2.44 -6.82
C ALA A 144 16.33 1.90 -7.53
N ALA A 145 16.20 1.48 -8.80
CA ALA A 145 17.29 0.89 -9.59
C ALA A 145 18.56 1.76 -9.66
N LYS A 146 18.41 3.10 -9.69
CA LYS A 146 19.55 4.03 -9.70
C LYS A 146 20.39 3.96 -8.42
N VAL A 147 19.77 3.68 -7.27
CA VAL A 147 20.46 3.44 -6.00
C VAL A 147 21.29 2.18 -6.11
N CYS A 148 20.68 1.08 -6.59
CA CYS A 148 21.37 -0.21 -6.69
C CYS A 148 22.60 -0.14 -7.59
N ILE A 149 22.48 0.43 -8.79
CA ILE A 149 23.61 0.62 -9.72
C ILE A 149 24.75 1.39 -9.05
N ARG A 150 24.42 2.49 -8.36
CA ARG A 150 25.45 3.32 -7.72
C ARG A 150 26.12 2.62 -6.54
N LEU A 151 25.41 1.73 -5.84
CA LEU A 151 26.01 0.92 -4.78
C LEU A 151 26.92 -0.17 -5.34
N ASP A 152 26.57 -0.74 -6.49
CA ASP A 152 27.45 -1.71 -7.17
C ASP A 152 28.75 -1.02 -7.61
N ASP A 153 28.68 0.19 -8.18
CA ASP A 153 29.86 1.01 -8.49
C ASP A 153 30.75 1.20 -7.25
N LEU A 154 30.16 1.56 -6.11
CA LEU A 154 30.88 1.74 -4.85
C LEU A 154 31.55 0.44 -4.38
N ILE A 155 30.85 -0.69 -4.45
CA ILE A 155 31.39 -2.00 -4.06
C ILE A 155 32.59 -2.34 -4.93
N ASP A 156 32.48 -2.14 -6.23
CA ASP A 156 33.52 -2.46 -7.19
C ASP A 156 34.76 -1.57 -6.99
N GLU A 157 34.58 -0.27 -6.79
CA GLU A 157 35.69 0.67 -6.53
C GLU A 157 36.40 0.38 -5.20
N VAL A 158 35.66 0.13 -4.12
CA VAL A 158 36.24 -0.27 -2.83
C VAL A 158 36.98 -1.61 -2.97
N THR A 159 36.38 -2.57 -3.67
CA THR A 159 37.02 -3.88 -3.90
C THR A 159 38.29 -3.73 -4.75
N ALA A 160 38.29 -2.85 -5.75
CA ALA A 160 39.45 -2.56 -6.58
C ALA A 160 40.56 -1.88 -5.77
N ALA A 161 40.22 -0.95 -4.87
CA ALA A 161 41.18 -0.30 -3.99
C ALA A 161 41.86 -1.30 -3.04
N LEU A 162 41.07 -2.18 -2.39
CA LEU A 162 41.59 -3.18 -1.47
C LEU A 162 42.38 -4.30 -2.15
N LYS A 163 42.20 -4.51 -3.45
CA LYS A 163 42.93 -5.53 -4.25
C LYS A 163 44.08 -4.96 -5.08
N ALA A 164 44.30 -3.65 -5.06
CA ALA A 164 45.30 -2.99 -5.89
C ALA A 164 46.72 -3.49 -5.58
N GLU A 165 47.52 -3.68 -6.63
CA GLU A 165 48.89 -4.19 -6.52
C GLU A 165 49.94 -3.10 -6.25
N SER A 166 49.54 -1.83 -6.29
CA SER A 166 50.38 -0.69 -5.92
C SER A 166 49.60 0.33 -5.09
N LEU A 167 50.33 1.10 -4.27
CA LEU A 167 49.76 2.20 -3.49
C LEU A 167 49.06 3.23 -4.38
N GLU A 168 49.70 3.60 -5.49
CA GLU A 168 49.16 4.61 -6.42
C GLU A 168 47.80 4.19 -6.97
N VAL A 169 47.67 2.93 -7.41
CA VAL A 169 46.39 2.39 -7.91
C VAL A 169 45.36 2.26 -6.78
N ALA A 170 45.82 1.91 -5.58
CA ALA A 170 44.95 1.83 -4.40
C ALA A 170 44.35 3.19 -4.05
N GLU A 171 45.18 4.24 -3.98
CA GLU A 171 44.74 5.61 -3.69
C GLU A 171 43.84 6.18 -4.78
N GLU A 172 44.14 5.92 -6.06
CA GLU A 172 43.27 6.34 -7.16
C GLU A 172 41.89 5.68 -7.05
N ASN A 173 41.83 4.37 -6.82
CA ASN A 173 40.59 3.64 -6.59
C ASN A 173 39.87 4.13 -5.33
N TRP A 174 40.61 4.46 -4.27
CA TRP A 174 40.03 4.97 -3.03
C TRP A 174 39.38 6.34 -3.23
N LYS A 175 40.03 7.25 -3.96
CA LYS A 175 39.44 8.55 -4.34
C LYS A 175 38.16 8.38 -5.18
N ARG A 176 38.12 7.37 -6.07
CA ARG A 176 36.89 7.02 -6.79
C ARG A 176 35.79 6.54 -5.84
N ALA A 177 36.13 5.60 -4.95
CA ALA A 177 35.22 5.08 -3.93
C ALA A 177 34.62 6.19 -3.05
N ASP A 178 35.41 7.20 -2.65
CA ASP A 178 34.93 8.36 -1.87
C ASP A 178 33.86 9.14 -2.64
N ILE A 179 34.08 9.37 -3.93
CA ILE A 179 33.13 10.05 -4.81
C ILE A 179 31.86 9.21 -4.97
N SER A 180 31.99 7.90 -5.19
CA SER A 180 30.84 7.00 -5.33
C SER A 180 30.06 6.85 -4.03
N PHE A 181 30.72 6.83 -2.88
CA PHE A 181 30.08 6.83 -1.58
C PHE A 181 29.26 8.11 -1.36
N ALA A 182 29.84 9.27 -1.61
CA ALA A 182 29.13 10.55 -1.51
C ALA A 182 27.94 10.61 -2.49
N ASN A 183 28.11 10.11 -3.71
CA ASN A 183 27.04 10.05 -4.71
C ASN A 183 25.92 9.08 -4.30
N ALA A 184 26.26 7.91 -3.77
CA ALA A 184 25.30 6.94 -3.25
C ALA A 184 24.46 7.55 -2.10
N GLN A 185 25.12 8.18 -1.12
CA GLN A 185 24.45 8.84 0.01
C GLN A 185 23.52 9.98 -0.45
N ARG A 186 23.99 10.81 -1.39
CA ARG A 186 23.15 11.88 -1.97
C ARG A 186 21.93 11.33 -2.70
N LEU A 187 22.10 10.25 -3.47
CA LEU A 187 21.04 9.64 -4.25
C LEU A 187 20.01 8.94 -3.34
N ILE A 188 20.46 8.21 -2.31
CA ILE A 188 19.59 7.65 -1.27
C ILE A 188 18.78 8.77 -0.60
N GLY A 189 19.43 9.85 -0.18
CA GLY A 189 18.74 10.98 0.44
C GLY A 189 17.77 11.71 -0.49
N ALA A 190 18.07 11.79 -1.79
CA ALA A 190 17.16 12.34 -2.79
C ALA A 190 15.92 11.46 -2.99
N GLU A 191 16.10 10.13 -3.01
CA GLU A 191 15.00 9.18 -3.15
C GLU A 191 14.09 9.17 -1.91
N ILE A 192 14.66 9.28 -0.71
CA ILE A 192 13.89 9.42 0.53
C ILE A 192 13.02 10.68 0.48
N ARG A 193 13.60 11.84 0.11
CA ARG A 193 12.84 13.09 -0.03
C ARG A 193 11.74 12.98 -1.09
N ARG A 194 12.03 12.35 -2.22
CA ARG A 194 11.02 12.10 -3.28
C ARG A 194 9.82 11.32 -2.73
N LEU A 195 10.07 10.25 -1.97
CA LEU A 195 8.99 9.46 -1.35
C LEU A 195 8.21 10.23 -0.27
N GLU A 196 8.88 11.12 0.47
CA GLU A 196 8.26 12.00 1.47
C GLU A 196 7.39 13.08 0.81
N ASP A 197 7.86 13.69 -0.28
CA ASP A 197 7.12 14.67 -1.07
C ASP A 197 5.89 14.02 -1.74
N ASP A 198 6.06 12.84 -2.34
CA ASP A 198 4.96 12.05 -2.93
C ASP A 198 3.89 11.71 -1.86
N ALA A 199 4.31 11.35 -0.65
CA ALA A 199 3.41 11.06 0.46
C ALA A 199 2.69 12.32 0.98
N GLY A 200 3.38 13.46 1.03
CA GLY A 200 2.81 14.75 1.42
C GLY A 200 1.75 15.24 0.43
N GLN A 201 2.05 15.16 -0.87
CA GLN A 201 1.11 15.54 -1.93
C GLN A 201 -0.15 14.65 -1.91
N GLN A 202 0.00 13.36 -1.67
CA GLN A 202 -1.15 12.46 -1.54
C GLN A 202 -2.03 12.84 -0.33
N ALA A 203 -1.43 13.19 0.81
CA ALA A 203 -2.16 13.62 1.99
C ALA A 203 -2.92 14.94 1.79
N GLU A 204 -2.36 15.87 1.00
CA GLU A 204 -3.03 17.13 0.63
C GLU A 204 -4.26 16.87 -0.25
N LEU A 205 -4.12 16.04 -1.29
CA LEU A 205 -5.23 15.63 -2.16
C LEU A 205 -6.36 14.93 -1.38
N ASP A 206 -6.00 14.07 -0.41
CA ASP A 206 -6.96 13.38 0.45
C ASP A 206 -7.69 14.35 1.41
N SER A 207 -7.09 15.51 1.72
CA SER A 207 -7.70 16.54 2.57
C SER A 207 -8.69 17.42 1.81
N GLU A 208 -8.45 17.68 0.52
CA GLU A 208 -9.35 18.46 -0.34
C GLU A 208 -10.62 17.69 -0.74
N GLN A 209 -10.57 16.35 -0.70
CA GLN A 209 -11.71 15.49 -1.05
C GLN A 209 -12.68 15.23 0.12
N LYS A 210 -12.34 15.63 1.35
CA LYS A 210 -13.16 15.43 2.56
C LYS A 210 -14.01 16.65 2.90
#